data_AF-L8J164-F1
#
_entry.id   AF-L8J164-F1
#
_cell.length_a   1.000
_cell.length_b   1.000
_cell.length_c   1.000
_cell.angle_alpha   90.00
_cell.angle_beta   90.00
_cell.angle_gamma   90.00
#
_symmetry.space_group_name_H-M   'P 1'
#
loop_
_entity.id
_entity.type
_entity.pdbx_description
1 polymer ?
#
loop_
_entity_poly.entity_id
_entity_poly.type
_entity_poly.pdbx_seq_one_letter_code
_entity_poly.pdbx_strand_id
1 'polypeptide(L)'
;SSYEKPPPGFIKEDETKPEDCIPDVPGNEHAREFLAHAPTKGLWMPLGKEVKVMQCWRCKRYGHRTGDKECPFFIKGNQKLEQFRVAHEDPMYDIIRENKRHEKDIRIQQLKQLLEDSTSDDDGSSSSSSEDKEKHKKKKKKEKHKKKKKEKKKKKKRKHKSSKSNESSD
;
A
#
# COMPACT_ATOMS: atom_id res chain seq x y z
N SER A 1 8.50 -47.20 35.15
CA SER A 1 8.43 -47.40 33.69
C SER A 1 7.44 -46.39 33.16
N SER A 2 7.90 -45.32 32.50
CA SER A 2 7.02 -44.20 32.14
C SER A 2 7.61 -43.41 30.98
N TYR A 3 7.56 -44.00 29.80
CA TYR A 3 7.65 -43.29 28.53
C TYR A 3 6.59 -43.86 27.59
N GLU A 4 5.35 -43.45 27.85
CA GLU A 4 4.17 -43.77 27.04
C GLU A 4 3.68 -42.52 26.30
N LYS A 5 4.62 -41.68 25.84
CA LYS A 5 4.29 -40.58 24.93
C LYS A 5 4.76 -40.99 23.54
N PRO A 6 3.84 -41.31 22.61
CA PRO A 6 4.22 -41.69 21.27
C PRO A 6 4.97 -40.53 20.58
N PRO A 7 5.85 -40.85 19.60
CA PRO A 7 6.68 -39.86 18.93
C PRO A 7 5.83 -38.73 18.32
N PRO A 8 6.27 -37.45 18.43
CA PRO A 8 5.58 -36.33 17.81
C PRO A 8 5.50 -36.55 16.30
N GLY A 9 4.28 -36.77 15.78
CA GLY A 9 4.03 -37.04 14.36
C GLY A 9 2.99 -38.13 14.08
N PHE A 10 2.53 -38.89 15.10
CA PHE A 10 1.52 -39.94 14.92
C PHE A 10 0.07 -39.54 15.24
N ILE A 11 -0.16 -38.28 15.61
CA ILE A 11 -1.50 -37.73 15.71
C ILE A 11 -1.82 -37.16 14.33
N LYS A 12 -2.55 -37.91 13.51
CA LYS A 12 -3.25 -37.30 12.37
C LYS A 12 -4.24 -36.33 12.99
N GLU A 13 -3.88 -35.06 13.06
CA GLU A 13 -4.86 -34.01 13.35
C GLU A 13 -5.94 -34.17 12.28
N ASP A 14 -7.17 -34.42 12.71
CA ASP A 14 -8.32 -34.47 11.81
C ASP A 14 -8.31 -33.16 11.00
N GLU A 15 -8.08 -33.27 9.70
CA GLU A 15 -8.01 -32.11 8.82
C GLU A 15 -9.34 -31.35 8.91
N THR A 16 -9.36 -30.22 9.62
CA THR A 16 -10.57 -29.42 9.85
C THR A 16 -11.17 -29.00 8.51
N LYS A 17 -12.37 -29.47 8.19
CA LYS A 17 -12.98 -29.28 6.88
C LYS A 17 -13.70 -27.93 6.81
N PRO A 18 -13.86 -27.34 5.61
CA PRO A 18 -14.49 -26.02 5.47
C PRO A 18 -15.92 -25.96 6.01
N GLU A 19 -16.67 -27.06 5.97
CA GLU A 19 -18.03 -27.19 6.52
C GLU A 19 -18.08 -27.15 8.06
N ASP A 20 -16.98 -27.47 8.76
CA ASP A 20 -16.91 -27.50 10.23
C ASP A 20 -16.91 -26.10 10.85
N CYS A 21 -16.66 -25.06 10.02
CA CYS A 21 -16.75 -23.66 10.44
C CYS A 21 -18.19 -23.14 10.55
N ILE A 22 -19.17 -23.91 10.07
CA ILE A 22 -20.59 -23.51 10.06
C ILE A 22 -21.30 -24.14 11.27
N PRO A 23 -21.90 -23.34 12.18
CA PRO A 23 -22.63 -23.85 13.33
C PRO A 23 -23.83 -24.73 12.93
N ASP A 24 -24.09 -25.76 13.74
CA ASP A 24 -25.19 -26.71 13.55
C ASP A 24 -26.52 -26.14 14.03
N VAL A 25 -27.08 -25.22 13.25
CA VAL A 25 -28.37 -24.57 13.49
C VAL A 25 -29.29 -24.76 12.28
N PRO A 26 -30.62 -24.90 12.50
CA PRO A 26 -31.57 -25.10 11.40
C PRO A 26 -31.48 -23.93 10.40
N GLY A 27 -31.34 -24.26 9.12
CA GLY A 27 -31.13 -23.30 8.02
C GLY A 27 -29.70 -23.21 7.48
N ASN A 28 -28.71 -23.75 8.19
CA ASN A 28 -27.31 -23.80 7.73
C ASN A 28 -26.92 -25.11 7.03
N GLU A 29 -27.79 -26.12 7.06
CA GLU A 29 -27.56 -27.46 6.52
C GLU A 29 -27.12 -27.42 5.04
N HIS A 30 -27.84 -26.63 4.22
CA HIS A 30 -27.52 -26.48 2.81
C HIS A 30 -26.10 -25.89 2.59
N ALA A 31 -25.63 -24.99 3.46
CA ALA A 31 -24.30 -24.40 3.32
C ALA A 31 -23.19 -25.42 3.66
N ARG A 32 -23.45 -26.30 4.65
CA ARG A 32 -22.54 -27.40 4.99
C ARG A 32 -22.46 -28.42 3.86
N GLU A 33 -23.61 -28.86 3.36
CA GLU A 33 -23.68 -29.85 2.28
C GLU A 33 -23.04 -29.33 0.98
N PHE A 34 -23.23 -28.04 0.69
CA PHE A 34 -22.60 -27.37 -0.44
C PHE A 34 -21.07 -27.33 -0.32
N LEU A 35 -20.51 -27.03 0.86
CA LEU A 35 -19.06 -26.99 1.06
C LEU A 35 -18.42 -28.38 1.13
N ALA A 36 -19.14 -29.40 1.61
CA ALA A 36 -18.65 -30.77 1.66
C ALA A 36 -18.37 -31.35 0.26
N HIS A 37 -19.12 -30.92 -0.76
CA HIS A 37 -18.94 -31.32 -2.15
C HIS A 37 -18.05 -30.36 -2.95
N ALA A 38 -17.60 -29.27 -2.34
CA ALA A 38 -16.80 -28.26 -3.01
C ALA A 38 -15.37 -28.75 -3.25
N PRO A 39 -14.75 -28.43 -4.40
CA PRO A 39 -13.32 -28.65 -4.58
C PRO A 39 -12.51 -27.94 -3.48
N THR A 40 -11.64 -28.68 -2.81
CA THR A 40 -10.82 -28.17 -1.68
C THR A 40 -9.74 -27.18 -2.09
N LYS A 41 -9.45 -27.05 -3.40
CA LYS A 41 -8.46 -26.13 -3.94
C LYS A 41 -9.06 -25.28 -5.05
N GLY A 42 -8.98 -23.96 -4.91
CA GLY A 42 -9.29 -23.00 -5.97
C GLY A 42 -10.55 -22.16 -5.74
N LEU A 43 -10.97 -21.50 -6.82
CA LEU A 43 -12.11 -20.60 -6.86
C LEU A 43 -13.32 -21.35 -7.40
N TRP A 44 -14.29 -21.66 -6.55
CA TRP A 44 -15.49 -22.39 -6.96
C TRP A 44 -16.66 -21.41 -7.20
N MET A 45 -17.33 -21.56 -8.35
CA MET A 45 -18.41 -20.65 -8.80
C MET A 45 -19.62 -21.41 -9.37
N PRO A 46 -20.40 -22.14 -8.56
CA PRO A 46 -21.51 -22.95 -9.07
C PRO A 46 -22.78 -22.13 -9.40
N LEU A 47 -22.90 -20.87 -8.93
CA LEU A 47 -24.07 -20.00 -9.15
C LEU A 47 -23.71 -18.57 -9.61
N GLY A 48 -22.52 -18.40 -10.20
CA GLY A 48 -21.98 -17.07 -10.54
C GLY A 48 -21.56 -16.22 -9.32
N LYS A 49 -21.68 -16.76 -8.11
CA LYS A 49 -21.14 -16.21 -6.86
C LYS A 49 -19.80 -16.86 -6.56
N GLU A 50 -18.77 -16.03 -6.33
CA GLU A 50 -17.41 -16.47 -6.02
C GLU A 50 -17.35 -17.03 -4.58
N VAL A 51 -17.10 -18.34 -4.44
CA VAL A 51 -16.88 -18.98 -3.14
C VAL A 51 -15.41 -19.40 -3.04
N LYS A 52 -14.67 -18.73 -2.15
CA LYS A 52 -13.26 -19.03 -1.89
C LYS A 52 -13.15 -20.17 -0.87
N VAL A 53 -12.96 -21.39 -1.35
CA VAL A 53 -12.83 -22.59 -0.49
C VAL A 53 -11.40 -22.78 0.05
N MET A 54 -10.50 -21.85 -0.24
CA MET A 54 -9.12 -21.94 0.22
C MET A 54 -8.95 -21.55 1.70
N GLN A 55 -8.11 -22.28 2.41
CA GLN A 55 -7.65 -21.94 3.74
C GLN A 55 -6.58 -20.85 3.69
N CYS A 56 -6.76 -19.77 4.45
CA CYS A 56 -5.73 -18.76 4.61
C CYS A 56 -4.56 -19.30 5.42
N TRP A 57 -3.33 -19.22 4.91
CA TRP A 57 -2.15 -19.69 5.63
C TRP A 57 -1.91 -18.93 6.94
N ARG A 58 -2.23 -17.62 6.95
CA ARG A 58 -2.01 -16.73 8.10
C ARG A 58 -2.97 -16.98 9.25
N CYS A 59 -4.28 -17.12 9.01
CA CYS A 59 -5.27 -17.30 10.08
C CYS A 59 -5.94 -18.66 10.13
N LYS A 60 -5.60 -19.59 9.23
CA LYS A 60 -6.16 -20.95 9.13
C LYS A 60 -7.69 -21.03 8.96
N ARG A 61 -8.36 -19.89 8.78
CA ARG A 61 -9.78 -19.80 8.41
C ARG A 61 -9.95 -19.95 6.89
N TYR A 62 -11.00 -20.66 6.49
CA TYR A 62 -11.46 -20.76 5.10
C TYR A 62 -12.14 -19.46 4.64
N GLY A 63 -12.38 -19.29 3.33
CA GLY A 63 -13.14 -18.14 2.79
C GLY A 63 -12.29 -17.01 2.20
N HIS A 64 -10.96 -17.01 2.35
CA HIS A 64 -10.11 -15.93 1.85
C HIS A 64 -8.64 -16.36 1.67
N ARG A 65 -7.88 -15.58 0.87
CA ARG A 65 -6.44 -15.77 0.67
C ARG A 65 -5.60 -14.92 1.62
N THR A 66 -4.35 -15.32 1.80
CA THR A 66 -3.33 -14.53 2.50
C THR A 66 -3.16 -13.19 1.78
N GLY A 67 -3.61 -12.09 2.41
CA GLY A 67 -3.58 -10.74 1.82
C GLY A 67 -4.94 -10.15 1.45
N ASP A 68 -6.02 -10.93 1.57
CA ASP A 68 -7.38 -10.42 1.42
C ASP A 68 -7.76 -9.54 2.62
N LYS A 69 -8.60 -8.52 2.37
CA LYS A 69 -9.11 -7.58 3.40
C LYS A 69 -9.92 -8.27 4.51
N GLU A 70 -10.52 -9.41 4.17
CA GLU A 70 -11.30 -10.27 5.07
C GLU A 70 -10.42 -11.03 6.08
N CYS A 71 -9.10 -11.09 5.87
CA CYS A 71 -8.21 -11.71 6.82
C CYS A 71 -8.18 -10.85 8.11
N PRO A 72 -8.41 -11.43 9.29
CA PRO A 72 -8.39 -10.66 10.53
C PRO A 72 -6.98 -10.13 10.80
N PHE A 73 -5.95 -10.82 10.31
CA PHE A 73 -4.55 -10.37 10.33
C PHE A 73 -4.17 -9.39 9.21
N PHE A 74 -5.11 -9.04 8.33
CA PHE A 74 -4.92 -7.95 7.36
C PHE A 74 -5.14 -6.59 8.04
N ILE A 75 -6.24 -6.44 8.81
CA ILE A 75 -6.58 -5.19 9.51
C ILE A 75 -5.89 -5.14 10.88
N LYS A 76 -5.97 -6.23 11.65
CA LYS A 76 -5.49 -6.32 13.04
C LYS A 76 -4.09 -6.93 13.13
N GLY A 77 -3.26 -6.74 12.10
CA GLY A 77 -1.99 -7.45 11.93
C GLY A 77 -1.21 -7.63 13.24
N ASN A 78 -0.59 -8.81 13.42
CA ASN A 78 0.36 -9.05 14.50
C ASN A 78 1.64 -8.26 14.20
N GLN A 79 1.59 -6.94 14.41
CA GLN A 79 2.60 -5.99 13.97
C GLN A 79 3.98 -6.33 14.55
N LYS A 80 4.02 -6.89 15.77
CA LYS A 80 5.26 -7.36 16.38
C LYS A 80 5.84 -8.55 15.61
N LEU A 81 5.04 -9.59 15.37
CA LEU A 81 5.53 -10.78 14.67
C LEU A 81 5.91 -10.48 13.21
N GLU A 82 5.15 -9.59 12.56
CA GLU A 82 5.48 -9.12 11.22
C GLU A 82 6.75 -8.25 11.21
N GLN A 83 6.98 -7.40 12.22
CA GLN A 83 8.23 -6.66 12.36
C GLN A 83 9.43 -7.58 12.59
N PHE A 84 9.30 -8.62 13.41
CA PHE A 84 10.36 -9.62 13.59
C PHE A 84 10.68 -10.34 12.28
N ARG A 85 9.64 -10.73 11.54
CA ARG A 85 9.78 -11.38 10.24
C ARG A 85 10.48 -10.48 9.24
N VAL A 86 10.00 -9.24 9.07
CA VAL A 86 10.63 -8.27 8.17
C VAL A 86 12.06 -7.98 8.60
N ALA A 87 12.33 -7.84 9.90
CA ALA A 87 13.67 -7.58 10.39
C ALA A 87 14.68 -8.71 10.12
N HIS A 88 14.22 -9.96 10.09
CA HIS A 88 15.07 -11.13 9.94
C HIS A 88 15.13 -11.64 8.50
N GLU A 89 14.05 -11.49 7.73
CA GLU A 89 13.94 -12.01 6.35
C GLU A 89 14.35 -10.98 5.28
N ASP A 90 14.37 -9.68 5.58
CA ASP A 90 14.75 -8.62 4.63
C ASP A 90 16.22 -8.20 4.82
N PRO A 91 17.13 -8.55 3.89
CA PRO A 91 18.54 -8.16 3.96
C PRO A 91 18.77 -6.64 3.91
N MET A 92 17.79 -5.87 3.43
CA MET A 92 17.86 -4.41 3.34
C MET A 92 17.29 -3.69 4.57
N TYR A 93 16.76 -4.42 5.54
CA TYR A 93 16.00 -3.83 6.64
C TYR A 93 16.82 -2.82 7.46
N ASP A 94 18.07 -3.14 7.78
CA ASP A 94 18.95 -2.24 8.55
C ASP A 94 19.31 -0.98 7.76
N ILE A 95 19.54 -1.10 6.45
CA ILE A 95 19.83 0.05 5.56
C ILE A 95 18.62 0.99 5.49
N ILE A 96 17.42 0.44 5.31
CA ILE A 96 16.18 1.23 5.23
C ILE A 96 15.91 1.92 6.57
N ARG A 97 16.14 1.22 7.69
CA ARG A 97 16.01 1.76 9.05
C ARG A 97 16.99 2.91 9.29
N GLU A 98 18.25 2.73 8.89
CA GLU A 98 19.31 3.74 8.99
C GLU A 98 18.96 5.01 8.19
N ASN A 99 18.58 4.85 6.92
CA ASN A 99 18.18 5.97 6.05
C ASN A 99 17.02 6.76 6.65
N LYS A 100 16.04 6.07 7.23
CA LYS A 100 14.89 6.72 7.88
C LYS A 100 15.26 7.47 9.16
N ARG A 101 16.32 7.07 9.87
CA ARG A 101 16.89 7.85 10.98
C ARG A 101 17.61 9.09 10.44
N HIS A 102 18.50 8.91 9.47
CA HIS A 102 19.22 10.02 8.83
C HIS A 102 18.29 11.09 8.25
N GLU A 103 17.21 10.71 7.57
CA GLU A 103 16.23 11.67 7.05
C GLU A 103 15.57 12.50 8.16
N LYS A 104 15.27 11.88 9.31
CA LYS A 104 14.71 12.58 10.47
C LYS A 104 15.73 13.54 11.05
N ASP A 105 16.99 13.13 11.18
CA ASP A 105 18.05 13.96 11.74
C ASP A 105 18.33 15.17 10.85
N ILE A 106 18.36 14.99 9.53
CA ILE A 106 18.47 16.08 8.56
C ILE A 106 17.28 17.03 8.69
N ARG A 107 16.05 16.50 8.82
CA ARG A 107 14.86 17.33 9.01
C ARG A 107 14.93 18.12 10.32
N ILE A 108 15.41 17.52 11.40
CA ILE A 108 15.60 18.19 12.69
C ILE A 108 16.64 19.30 12.56
N GLN A 109 17.77 19.06 11.89
CA GLN A 109 18.79 20.08 11.64
C GLN A 109 18.24 21.25 10.82
N GLN A 110 17.47 20.97 9.76
CA GLN A 110 16.83 22.01 8.96
C GLN A 110 15.84 22.85 9.77
N LEU A 111 15.04 22.21 10.64
CA LEU A 111 14.12 22.90 11.53
C LEU A 111 14.89 23.77 12.54
N LYS A 112 15.96 23.24 13.14
CA LYS A 112 16.81 24.02 14.06
C LYS A 112 17.38 25.27 13.39
N GLN A 113 17.92 25.15 12.18
CA GLN A 113 18.44 26.30 11.43
C GLN A 113 17.36 27.36 11.19
N LEU A 114 16.14 26.94 10.79
CA LEU A 114 15.02 27.86 10.58
C LEU A 114 14.60 28.59 11.86
N LEU A 115 14.65 27.92 13.02
CA LEU A 115 14.39 28.56 14.30
C LEU A 115 15.50 29.57 14.66
N GLU A 116 16.76 29.19 14.47
CA GLU A 116 17.93 30.00 14.81
C GLU A 116 18.00 31.28 13.94
N ASP A 117 17.74 31.15 12.64
CA ASP A 117 17.66 32.27 11.68
C ASP A 117 16.49 33.22 11.99
N SER A 118 15.40 32.75 12.62
CA SER A 118 14.24 33.59 12.99
C SER A 118 14.40 34.32 14.33
N THR A 119 15.38 33.91 15.15
CA THR A 119 15.67 34.52 16.46
C THR A 119 16.87 35.47 16.43
N SER A 120 17.61 35.53 15.32
CA SER A 120 18.83 36.33 15.15
C SER A 120 18.57 37.76 14.65
N ASP A 121 17.36 38.29 14.80
CA ASP A 121 16.95 39.64 14.35
C ASP A 121 16.92 40.69 15.48
N ASP A 122 17.69 40.51 16.56
CA ASP A 122 18.06 41.59 17.48
C ASP A 122 19.60 41.70 17.52
N ASP A 123 20.07 42.91 17.18
CA ASP A 123 21.46 43.41 17.18
C ASP A 123 22.35 43.18 15.92
N GLY A 124 22.37 44.19 15.03
CA GLY A 124 23.63 44.66 14.41
C GLY A 124 23.74 44.74 12.87
N SER A 125 23.45 45.92 12.31
CA SER A 125 24.07 46.56 11.13
C SER A 125 24.18 45.83 9.76
N SER A 126 23.27 46.22 8.84
CA SER A 126 23.44 46.52 7.39
C SER A 126 24.60 45.94 6.54
N SER A 127 24.25 45.14 5.51
CA SER A 127 24.80 45.30 4.15
C SER A 127 23.85 44.76 3.04
N SER A 128 23.64 45.59 2.02
CA SER A 128 22.77 45.38 0.85
C SER A 128 23.40 44.43 -0.18
N SER A 129 22.63 43.48 -0.76
CA SER A 129 22.72 43.02 -2.19
C SER A 129 22.12 41.63 -2.53
N SER A 130 21.21 41.05 -1.73
CA SER A 130 20.66 39.69 -2.03
C SER A 130 19.26 39.66 -2.66
N GLU A 131 18.53 40.78 -2.71
CA GLU A 131 17.15 40.80 -3.23
C GLU A 131 17.03 40.61 -4.76
N ASP A 132 18.05 40.96 -5.55
CA ASP A 132 17.98 40.95 -7.01
C ASP A 132 18.00 39.55 -7.62
N LYS A 133 18.70 38.60 -7.00
CA LYS A 133 18.81 37.22 -7.51
C LYS A 133 17.49 36.45 -7.38
N GLU A 134 16.75 36.68 -6.30
CA GLU A 134 15.41 36.12 -6.03
C GLU A 134 14.38 36.66 -7.04
N LYS A 135 14.34 37.98 -7.23
CA LYS A 135 13.45 38.65 -8.20
C LYS A 135 13.72 38.17 -9.63
N HIS A 136 14.98 38.00 -10.02
CA HIS A 136 15.36 37.50 -11.36
C HIS A 136 14.94 36.03 -11.60
N LYS A 137 15.14 35.14 -10.61
CA LYS A 137 14.69 33.73 -10.70
C LYS A 137 13.16 33.63 -10.82
N LYS A 138 12.41 34.43 -10.06
CA LYS A 138 10.94 34.47 -10.08
C LYS A 138 10.41 34.98 -11.42
N LYS A 139 11.04 36.02 -12.01
CA LYS A 139 10.70 36.55 -13.34
C LYS A 139 10.94 35.50 -14.45
N LYS A 140 12.08 34.81 -14.44
CA LYS A 140 12.41 33.74 -15.41
C LYS A 140 11.43 32.55 -15.35
N LYS A 141 10.99 32.16 -14.15
CA LYS A 141 9.99 31.09 -13.96
C LYS A 141 8.61 31.49 -14.49
N LYS A 142 8.18 32.73 -14.25
CA LYS A 142 6.90 33.28 -14.75
C LYS A 142 6.86 33.34 -16.28
N GLU A 143 7.96 33.70 -16.91
CA GLU A 143 8.07 33.79 -18.37
C GLU A 143 8.03 32.41 -19.05
N LYS A 144 8.75 31.42 -18.50
CA LYS A 144 8.72 30.02 -18.98
C LYS A 144 7.30 29.43 -18.94
N HIS A 145 6.55 29.72 -17.87
CA HIS A 145 5.17 29.27 -17.74
C HIS A 145 4.23 29.91 -18.78
N LYS A 146 4.39 31.22 -19.04
CA LYS A 146 3.61 31.94 -20.05
C LYS A 146 3.85 31.39 -21.46
N LYS A 147 5.11 31.06 -21.81
CA LYS A 147 5.48 30.44 -23.09
C LYS A 147 4.83 29.06 -23.28
N LYS A 148 4.88 28.19 -22.26
CA LYS A 148 4.25 26.85 -22.27
C LYS A 148 2.72 26.92 -22.43
N LYS A 149 2.06 27.90 -21.79
CA LYS A 149 0.61 28.13 -21.93
C LYS A 149 0.23 28.59 -23.35
N LYS A 150 1.03 29.47 -23.97
CA LYS A 150 0.82 29.93 -25.36
C LYS A 150 0.98 28.78 -26.37
N GLU A 151 1.96 27.91 -26.16
CA GLU A 151 2.19 26.74 -27.02
C GLU A 151 1.06 25.70 -26.93
N LYS A 152 0.57 25.39 -25.72
CA LYS A 152 -0.61 24.53 -25.52
C LYS A 152 -1.86 25.08 -26.23
N LYS A 153 -2.09 26.40 -26.18
CA LYS A 153 -3.19 27.06 -26.91
C LYS A 153 -3.03 26.94 -28.43
N LYS A 154 -1.82 27.12 -28.97
CA LYS A 154 -1.55 26.92 -30.41
C LYS A 154 -1.78 25.48 -30.86
N LYS A 155 -1.33 24.48 -30.07
CA LYS A 155 -1.57 23.05 -30.34
C LYS A 155 -3.06 22.70 -30.36
N LYS A 156 -3.85 23.23 -29.40
CA LYS A 156 -5.31 23.05 -29.40
C LYS A 156 -5.99 23.66 -30.64
N LYS A 157 -5.63 24.89 -31.03
CA LYS A 157 -6.18 25.52 -32.25
C LYS A 157 -5.87 24.74 -33.53
N ARG A 158 -4.67 24.15 -33.65
CA ARG A 158 -4.32 23.29 -34.80
C ARG A 158 -5.18 22.02 -34.85
N LYS A 159 -5.42 21.36 -33.70
CA LYS A 159 -6.29 20.17 -33.63
C LYS A 159 -7.75 20.46 -34.05
N HIS A 160 -8.29 21.62 -33.66
CA HIS A 160 -9.64 22.02 -34.08
C HIS A 160 -9.74 22.46 -35.54
N LYS A 161 -8.61 22.86 -36.17
CA LYS A 161 -8.58 23.20 -37.60
C LYS A 161 -8.46 21.96 -38.49
N SER A 162 -7.76 20.91 -38.05
CA SER A 162 -7.69 19.63 -38.76
C SER A 162 -8.97 18.79 -38.67
N SER A 163 -9.79 19.00 -37.64
CA SER A 163 -11.08 18.30 -37.49
C SER A 163 -12.23 18.93 -38.28
N LYS A 164 -12.02 20.10 -38.90
CA LYS A 164 -13.07 20.86 -39.60
C LYS A 164 -12.90 20.83 -41.14
N SER A 165 -11.87 20.16 -41.63
CA SER A 165 -11.57 19.99 -43.07
C SER A 165 -11.91 18.60 -43.60
N ASN A 166 -12.54 17.73 -42.79
CA ASN A 166 -12.92 16.36 -43.18
C ASN A 166 -14.44 16.19 -43.39
N GLU A 167 -15.21 17.28 -43.49
CA GLU A 167 -16.68 17.25 -43.59
C GLU A 167 -17.19 18.17 -44.72
N SER A 168 -16.53 18.13 -45.87
CA SER A 168 -17.03 18.77 -47.10
C SER A 168 -16.38 18.12 -48.33
N SER A 169 -16.84 16.91 -48.65
CA SER A 169 -16.70 16.27 -49.96
C SER A 169 -17.87 15.28 -50.06
N ASP A 170 -19.02 15.81 -50.43
CA ASP A 170 -20.11 15.08 -51.07
C ASP A 170 -20.14 15.59 -52.52
#